data_AF-A0A399SL62-F1
#
_entry.id   AF-A0A399SL62-F1
#
_cell.length_a   1.000
_cell.length_b   1.000
_cell.length_c   1.000
_cell.angle_alpha   90.00
_cell.angle_beta   90.00
_cell.angle_gamma   90.00
#
_symmetry.space_group_name_H-M   'P 1'
#
loop_
_entity.id
_entity.type
_entity.pdbx_description
1 polymer ?
#
loop_
_entity_poly.entity_id
_entity_poly.type
_entity_poly.pdbx_seq_one_letter_code
_entity_poly.pdbx_strand_id
1 'polypeptide(L)'
;NMLAGIVSSDDDADGVEYRIFLLKQSDYKILDTWSSTGLKGTGSNDVEAKDVFVPDYMTLAVRDVGGGATPGSGVNPGALYALPVFSLFPFVLSGAALGNAQACLDDYVGIAKHRASTYNRAKLGDLQTTQIKIAEASAKVDAARLIMRRTCIEAMSDARRGVVPDLSEKTRYRRDGAYA
;
A
#
# COMPACT_ATOMS: atom_id res chain seq x y z
N ASN A 1 -5.94 -14.45 -11.27
CA ASN A 1 -5.14 -13.55 -10.42
C ASN A 1 -4.58 -12.41 -11.26
N MET A 2 -4.13 -11.33 -10.61
CA MET A 2 -3.35 -10.27 -11.24
C MET A 2 -1.88 -10.45 -10.81
N LEU A 3 -0.98 -10.68 -11.78
CA LEU A 3 0.44 -10.92 -11.53
C LEU A 3 1.28 -9.82 -12.18
N ALA A 4 2.33 -9.36 -11.50
CA ALA A 4 3.33 -8.48 -12.10
C ALA A 4 4.47 -9.32 -12.65
N GLY A 5 5.04 -8.91 -13.78
CA GLY A 5 6.15 -9.61 -14.42
C GLY A 5 6.99 -8.71 -15.31
N ILE A 6 8.11 -9.26 -15.76
CA ILE A 6 9.01 -8.64 -16.72
C ILE A 6 8.81 -9.33 -18.06
N VAL A 7 8.64 -8.55 -19.11
CA VAL A 7 8.74 -9.00 -20.50
C VAL A 7 10.14 -8.67 -20.97
N SER A 8 10.85 -9.69 -21.46
CA SER A 8 12.14 -9.59 -22.13
C SER A 8 12.04 -10.23 -23.51
N SER A 9 12.78 -9.73 -24.47
CA SER A 9 13.01 -10.41 -25.75
C SER A 9 14.40 -11.07 -25.74
N ASP A 10 14.66 -11.92 -26.74
CA ASP A 10 15.99 -12.51 -26.97
C ASP A 10 17.01 -11.48 -27.49
N ASP A 11 16.56 -10.26 -27.85
CA ASP A 11 17.41 -9.15 -28.26
C ASP A 11 17.58 -8.18 -27.08
N ASP A 12 18.77 -8.20 -26.47
CA ASP A 12 19.12 -7.34 -25.33
C ASP A 12 18.89 -5.83 -25.62
N ALA A 13 18.85 -5.43 -26.89
CA ALA A 13 18.58 -4.04 -27.28
C ALA A 13 17.16 -3.56 -26.95
N ASP A 14 16.18 -4.46 -26.87
CA ASP A 14 14.77 -4.12 -26.57
C ASP A 14 14.56 -3.77 -25.09
N GLY A 15 15.49 -4.20 -24.23
CA GLY A 15 15.43 -4.00 -22.79
C GLY A 15 14.30 -4.77 -22.11
N VAL A 16 14.02 -4.39 -20.86
CA VAL A 16 12.97 -5.02 -20.03
C VAL A 16 11.76 -4.11 -19.90
N GLU A 17 10.57 -4.67 -20.09
CA GLU A 17 9.30 -3.97 -19.85
C GLU A 17 8.58 -4.59 -18.65
N TYR A 18 8.19 -3.76 -17.68
CA TYR A 18 7.35 -4.19 -16.57
C TYR A 18 5.88 -4.16 -16.97
N ARG A 19 5.19 -5.29 -16.80
CA ARG A 19 3.76 -5.42 -17.09
C ARG A 19 3.00 -6.07 -15.94
N ILE A 20 1.70 -5.79 -15.91
CA ILE A 20 0.71 -6.50 -15.11
C ILE A 20 -0.09 -7.41 -16.05
N PHE A 21 -0.33 -8.65 -15.61
CA PHE A 21 -1.02 -9.69 -16.35
C PHE A 21 -2.23 -10.17 -15.57
N LEU A 22 -3.37 -10.28 -16.25
CA LEU A 22 -4.53 -10.99 -15.75
C LEU A 22 -4.45 -12.45 -16.20
N LEU A 23 -4.56 -13.38 -15.25
CA LEU A 23 -4.59 -14.82 -15.50
C LEU A 23 -5.91 -15.41 -14.99
N LYS A 24 -6.47 -16.39 -15.71
CA LYS A 24 -7.62 -17.16 -15.21
C LYS A 24 -7.16 -18.09 -14.11
N GLN A 25 -8.07 -18.45 -13.20
CA GLN A 25 -7.75 -19.35 -12.08
C GLN A 25 -7.23 -20.72 -12.54
N SER A 26 -7.67 -21.21 -13.70
CA SER A 26 -7.19 -22.45 -14.31
C SER A 26 -5.72 -22.43 -14.73
N ASP A 27 -5.13 -21.25 -14.89
CA ASP A 27 -3.84 -21.07 -15.54
C ASP A 27 -2.69 -20.95 -14.53
N TYR A 28 -2.98 -20.99 -13.23
CA TYR A 28 -1.97 -20.92 -12.19
C TYR A 28 -2.33 -21.80 -11.00
N LYS A 29 -1.33 -22.12 -10.19
CA LYS A 29 -1.48 -22.79 -8.91
C LYS A 29 -1.09 -21.85 -7.78
N ILE A 30 -1.86 -21.84 -6.71
CA ILE A 30 -1.47 -21.20 -5.45
C ILE A 30 -0.70 -22.24 -4.66
N LEU A 31 0.53 -21.89 -4.25
CA LEU A 31 1.38 -22.75 -3.43
C LEU A 31 1.17 -22.36 -1.97
N ASP A 32 0.88 -23.32 -1.10
CA ASP A 32 0.73 -23.06 0.33
C ASP A 32 2.10 -22.77 0.97
N THR A 33 2.51 -21.50 0.94
CA THR A 33 3.82 -21.03 1.42
C THR A 33 3.69 -19.98 2.52
N TRP A 34 2.48 -19.56 2.87
CA TRP A 34 2.24 -18.48 3.82
C TRP A 34 2.25 -18.93 5.29
N SER A 35 3.44 -19.31 5.77
CA SER A 35 3.72 -19.57 7.18
C SER A 35 4.36 -18.34 7.85
N SER A 36 3.56 -17.32 8.19
CA SER A 36 4.03 -16.05 8.78
C SER A 36 3.75 -15.91 10.29
N THR A 37 4.44 -15.01 10.99
CA THR A 37 4.18 -14.69 12.42
C THR A 37 3.11 -13.62 12.61
N GLY A 38 2.94 -12.73 11.64
CA GLY A 38 1.93 -11.67 11.59
C GLY A 38 1.27 -11.60 10.21
N LEU A 39 0.11 -10.94 10.12
CA LEU A 39 -0.69 -10.87 8.89
C LEU A 39 -1.07 -12.25 8.32
N LYS A 40 -1.20 -13.28 9.17
CA LYS A 40 -1.53 -14.65 8.75
C LYS A 40 -2.80 -14.74 7.90
N GLY A 41 -3.80 -13.90 8.22
CA GLY A 41 -5.09 -13.86 7.52
C GLY A 41 -5.04 -13.35 6.08
N THR A 42 -3.90 -12.80 5.60
CA THR A 42 -3.79 -12.34 4.20
C THR A 42 -3.65 -13.48 3.21
N GLY A 43 -3.13 -14.65 3.64
CA GLY A 43 -2.87 -15.78 2.76
C GLY A 43 -1.97 -15.41 1.57
N SER A 44 -0.90 -14.64 1.82
CA SER A 44 0.03 -14.12 0.80
C SER A 44 0.95 -15.20 0.23
N ASN A 45 0.33 -16.29 -0.22
CA ASN A 45 0.94 -17.45 -0.82
C ASN A 45 1.59 -17.12 -2.16
N ASP A 46 2.64 -17.87 -2.49
CA ASP A 46 3.25 -17.81 -3.80
C ASP A 46 2.29 -18.36 -4.87
N VAL A 47 2.49 -17.90 -6.11
CA VAL A 47 1.72 -18.33 -7.26
C VAL A 47 2.66 -18.83 -8.34
N GLU A 48 2.42 -20.03 -8.84
CA GLU A 48 3.14 -20.63 -9.95
C GLU A 48 2.27 -20.63 -11.22
N ALA A 49 2.81 -20.08 -12.30
CA ALA A 49 2.26 -20.17 -13.65
C ALA A 49 3.39 -20.58 -14.59
N LYS A 50 3.16 -21.62 -15.39
CA LYS A 50 4.18 -22.20 -16.28
C LYS A 50 3.64 -22.33 -17.70
N ASP A 51 4.40 -21.82 -18.66
CA ASP A 51 4.09 -21.90 -20.10
C ASP A 51 2.67 -21.42 -20.45
N VAL A 52 2.22 -20.34 -19.78
CA VAL A 52 0.88 -19.76 -19.95
C VAL A 52 0.89 -18.70 -21.03
N PHE A 53 0.01 -18.85 -22.01
CA PHE A 53 -0.27 -17.80 -22.97
C PHE A 53 -1.22 -16.75 -22.36
N VAL A 54 -0.80 -15.48 -22.32
CA VAL A 54 -1.63 -14.35 -21.92
C VAL A 54 -1.85 -13.44 -23.13
N PRO A 55 -3.10 -13.25 -23.59
CA PRO A 55 -3.35 -12.38 -24.74
C PRO A 55 -3.15 -10.90 -24.37
N ASP A 56 -2.72 -10.09 -25.34
CA ASP A 56 -2.33 -8.69 -25.14
C ASP A 56 -3.36 -7.85 -24.36
N TYR A 57 -4.65 -8.02 -24.64
CA TYR A 57 -5.74 -7.28 -23.99
C TYR A 57 -5.92 -7.61 -22.50
N MET A 58 -5.27 -8.68 -22.00
CA MET A 58 -5.22 -9.06 -20.58
C MET A 58 -3.93 -8.57 -19.91
N THR A 59 -3.17 -7.69 -20.56
CA THR A 59 -1.92 -7.14 -20.06
C THR A 59 -1.96 -5.61 -20.01
N LEU A 60 -1.18 -5.04 -19.11
CA LEU A 60 -1.07 -3.58 -18.94
C LEU A 60 0.38 -3.20 -18.63
N ALA A 61 0.98 -2.31 -19.43
CA ALA A 61 2.32 -1.85 -19.17
C ALA A 61 2.32 -0.91 -17.95
N VAL A 62 3.33 -1.03 -17.09
CA VAL A 62 3.48 -0.16 -15.90
C VAL A 62 3.61 1.31 -16.29
N ARG A 63 4.25 1.61 -17.43
CA ARG A 63 4.39 2.97 -17.94
C ARG A 63 3.05 3.63 -18.30
N ASP A 64 2.05 2.84 -18.69
CA ASP A 64 0.74 3.34 -19.15
C ASP A 64 -0.14 3.81 -17.97
N VAL A 65 0.27 3.55 -16.73
CA VAL A 65 -0.42 3.97 -15.50
C VAL A 65 0.40 4.97 -14.67
N GLY A 66 1.26 5.73 -15.34
CA GLY A 66 2.08 6.79 -14.76
C GLY A 66 1.31 8.07 -14.39
N GLY A 67 -0.01 8.10 -14.54
CA GLY A 67 -0.89 9.25 -14.34
C GLY A 67 -1.38 9.87 -15.64
N GLY A 68 -2.58 10.45 -15.63
CA GLY A 68 -3.27 10.90 -16.85
C GLY A 68 -4.11 9.81 -17.49
N ALA A 69 -4.38 9.92 -18.80
CA ALA A 69 -5.18 8.93 -19.51
C ALA A 69 -4.45 7.58 -19.61
N THR A 70 -5.19 6.49 -19.40
CA THR A 70 -4.75 5.10 -19.52
C THR A 70 -5.46 4.44 -20.72
N PRO A 71 -5.07 3.23 -21.15
CA PRO A 71 -5.79 2.51 -22.20
C PRO A 71 -7.29 2.32 -21.91
N GLY A 72 -7.68 2.27 -20.62
CA GLY A 72 -9.08 2.13 -20.19
C GLY A 72 -9.87 3.43 -20.08
N SER A 73 -9.23 4.60 -20.25
CA SER A 73 -9.86 5.90 -19.96
C SER A 73 -11.01 6.27 -20.90
N GLY A 74 -11.06 5.70 -22.11
CA GLY A 74 -12.19 5.91 -23.03
C GLY A 74 -13.51 5.33 -22.51
N VAL A 75 -13.45 4.26 -21.71
CA VAL A 75 -14.62 3.61 -21.10
C VAL A 75 -14.79 4.07 -19.64
N ASN A 76 -13.69 4.38 -18.96
CA ASN A 76 -13.65 4.78 -17.56
C ASN A 76 -13.04 6.18 -17.40
N PRO A 77 -13.79 7.27 -17.67
CA PRO A 77 -13.26 8.63 -17.69
C PRO A 77 -13.08 9.25 -16.29
N GLY A 78 -13.43 8.52 -15.22
CA GLY A 78 -13.36 9.04 -13.86
C GLY A 78 -11.93 9.36 -13.41
N ALA A 79 -11.74 10.48 -12.72
CA ALA A 79 -10.43 10.96 -12.26
C ALA A 79 -9.63 9.94 -11.42
N LEU A 80 -10.32 9.02 -10.73
CA LEU A 80 -9.68 7.93 -9.99
C LEU A 80 -8.76 7.08 -10.88
N TYR A 81 -9.17 6.84 -12.14
CA TYR A 81 -8.43 6.03 -13.11
C TYR A 81 -7.26 6.78 -13.77
N ALA A 82 -7.11 8.08 -13.47
CA ALA A 82 -6.01 8.91 -13.95
C ALA A 82 -4.90 9.13 -12.90
N LEU A 83 -5.04 8.54 -11.71
CA LEU A 83 -4.02 8.61 -10.67
C LEU A 83 -2.74 7.85 -11.08
N PRO A 84 -1.55 8.34 -10.69
CA PRO A 84 -0.30 7.61 -10.90
C PRO A 84 -0.22 6.39 -9.96
N VAL A 85 -0.61 5.21 -10.47
CA VAL A 85 -0.89 4.01 -9.66
C VAL A 85 0.28 3.64 -8.75
N PHE A 86 1.49 3.51 -9.30
CA PHE A 86 2.65 3.05 -8.54
C PHE A 86 3.25 4.11 -7.61
N SER A 87 3.02 5.40 -7.90
CA SER A 87 3.41 6.50 -7.02
C SER A 87 2.56 6.54 -5.75
N LEU A 88 1.28 6.14 -5.85
CA LEU A 88 0.32 6.11 -4.74
C LEU A 88 0.13 4.72 -4.13
N PHE A 89 0.68 3.66 -4.73
CA PHE A 89 0.54 2.28 -4.26
C PHE A 89 0.86 2.08 -2.76
N PRO A 90 1.87 2.74 -2.15
CA PRO A 90 2.12 2.60 -0.70
C PRO A 90 0.89 2.88 0.17
N PHE A 91 0.04 3.85 -0.21
CA PHE A 91 -1.14 4.24 0.56
C PHE A 91 -2.25 3.18 0.56
N VAL A 92 -2.24 2.26 -0.42
CA VAL A 92 -3.15 1.10 -0.45
C VAL A 92 -2.81 0.13 0.69
N LEU A 93 -1.53 0.02 1.04
CA LEU A 93 -1.04 -0.91 2.06
C LEU A 93 -0.95 -0.26 3.44
N SER A 94 -0.41 0.97 3.51
CA SER A 94 -0.16 1.64 4.79
C SER A 94 -1.44 2.02 5.54
N GLY A 95 -2.59 2.11 4.86
CA GLY A 95 -3.89 2.30 5.51
C GLY A 95 -4.21 1.22 6.55
N ALA A 96 -3.91 -0.05 6.25
CA ALA A 96 -4.09 -1.15 7.19
C ALA A 96 -3.12 -1.06 8.38
N ALA A 97 -1.86 -0.69 8.11
CA ALA A 97 -0.86 -0.52 9.17
C ALA A 97 -1.23 0.63 10.13
N LEU A 98 -1.72 1.76 9.60
CA LEU A 98 -2.20 2.89 10.39
C LEU A 98 -3.39 2.49 11.28
N GLY A 99 -4.34 1.72 10.74
CA GLY A 99 -5.46 1.18 11.51
C GLY A 99 -5.00 0.29 12.67
N ASN A 100 -4.06 -0.62 12.41
CA ASN A 100 -3.47 -1.49 13.43
C ASN A 100 -2.73 -0.70 14.51
N ALA A 101 -2.00 0.35 14.13
CA ALA A 101 -1.30 1.22 15.07
C ALA A 101 -2.27 1.97 15.99
N GLN A 102 -3.37 2.50 15.43
CA GLN A 102 -4.43 3.12 16.23
C GLN A 102 -5.07 2.13 17.20
N ALA A 103 -5.44 0.93 16.73
CA ALA A 103 -6.05 -0.09 17.58
C ALA A 103 -5.11 -0.51 18.73
N CYS A 104 -3.83 -0.72 18.43
CA CYS A 104 -2.81 -1.03 19.44
C CYS A 104 -2.70 0.06 20.51
N LEU A 105 -2.72 1.34 20.10
CA LEU A 105 -2.72 2.47 21.02
C LEU A 105 -3.96 2.47 21.90
N ASP A 106 -5.15 2.32 21.31
CA ASP A 106 -6.43 2.33 22.02
C ASP A 106 -6.52 1.19 23.05
N ASP A 107 -6.12 -0.02 22.65
CA ASP A 107 -6.05 -1.21 23.51
C ASP A 107 -5.07 -0.99 24.67
N TYR A 108 -3.88 -0.48 24.39
CA TYR A 108 -2.88 -0.23 25.41
C TYR A 108 -3.35 0.81 26.42
N VAL A 109 -3.96 1.90 25.95
CA VAL A 109 -4.55 2.94 26.82
C VAL A 109 -5.67 2.34 27.67
N GLY A 110 -6.54 1.51 27.08
CA GLY A 110 -7.58 0.79 27.81
C GLY A 110 -7.03 -0.08 28.94
N ILE A 111 -5.97 -0.84 28.67
CA ILE A 111 -5.29 -1.68 29.66
C ILE A 111 -4.61 -0.83 30.74
N ALA A 112 -3.84 0.19 30.35
CA ALA A 112 -3.03 1.01 31.25
C ALA A 112 -3.88 1.75 32.30
N LYS A 113 -5.13 2.11 31.97
CA LYS A 113 -6.08 2.73 32.89
C LYS A 113 -6.42 1.89 34.12
N HIS A 114 -6.29 0.57 34.04
CA HIS A 114 -6.71 -0.34 35.12
C HIS A 114 -5.59 -1.25 35.61
N ARG A 115 -4.52 -1.40 34.83
CA ARG A 115 -3.43 -2.31 35.14
C ARG A 115 -2.51 -1.75 36.23
N ALA A 116 -2.26 -2.56 37.25
CA ALA A 116 -1.21 -2.33 38.23
C ALA A 116 0.10 -3.00 37.77
N SER A 117 1.22 -2.35 38.05
CA SER A 117 2.57 -2.89 37.90
C SER A 117 2.75 -4.15 38.73
N THR A 118 3.49 -5.13 38.19
CA THR A 118 3.72 -6.42 38.85
C THR A 118 4.47 -6.27 40.17
N TYR A 119 5.49 -5.39 40.23
CA TYR A 119 6.41 -5.35 41.36
C TYR A 119 5.92 -4.49 42.52
N ASN A 120 5.44 -3.28 42.23
CA ASN A 120 5.09 -2.29 43.26
C ASN A 120 3.60 -1.91 43.26
N ARG A 121 2.78 -2.59 42.45
CA ARG A 121 1.33 -2.33 42.32
C ARG A 121 0.97 -0.91 41.90
N ALA A 122 1.93 -0.08 41.47
CA ALA A 122 1.67 1.24 40.93
C ALA A 122 0.78 1.13 39.69
N LYS A 123 -0.26 1.96 39.61
CA LYS A 123 -1.14 2.00 38.46
C LYS A 123 -0.38 2.50 37.24
N LEU A 124 -0.36 1.74 36.14
CA LEU A 124 0.43 2.09 34.96
C LEU A 124 0.01 3.45 34.37
N GLY A 125 -1.28 3.76 34.40
CA GLY A 125 -1.80 5.05 33.96
C GLY A 125 -1.29 6.27 34.74
N ASP A 126 -0.77 6.08 35.95
CA ASP A 126 -0.24 7.18 36.80
C ASP A 126 1.29 7.34 36.60
N LEU A 127 1.94 6.43 35.87
CA LEU A 127 3.37 6.52 35.60
C LEU A 127 3.64 7.51 34.47
N GLN A 128 4.34 8.60 34.78
CA GLN A 128 4.73 9.64 33.81
C GLN A 128 5.46 9.06 32.59
N THR A 129 6.34 8.07 32.79
CA THR A 129 7.06 7.39 31.69
C THR A 129 6.11 6.68 30.72
N THR A 130 5.01 6.11 31.23
CA THR A 130 3.97 5.49 30.40
C THR A 130 3.17 6.54 29.65
N GLN A 131 2.81 7.64 30.31
CA GLN A 131 2.08 8.75 29.69
C GLN A 131 2.88 9.39 28.55
N ILE A 132 4.19 9.60 28.72
CA ILE A 132 5.08 10.13 27.67
C ILE A 132 5.07 9.21 26.45
N LYS A 133 5.13 7.88 26.64
CA LYS A 133 5.11 6.93 25.53
C LYS A 133 3.76 6.86 24.81
N ILE A 134 2.65 6.95 25.54
CA ILE A 134 1.32 7.09 24.95
C ILE A 134 1.24 8.38 24.11
N ALA A 135 1.70 9.50 24.65
CA ALA A 135 1.69 10.78 23.95
C ALA A 135 2.53 10.74 22.65
N GLU A 136 3.74 10.17 22.72
CA GLU A 136 4.62 10.00 21.56
C GLU A 136 3.97 9.09 20.48
N ALA A 137 3.40 7.96 20.89
CA ALA A 137 2.73 7.04 19.97
C ALA A 137 1.49 7.68 19.32
N SER A 138 0.66 8.38 20.11
CA SER A 138 -0.51 9.11 19.62
C SER A 138 -0.12 10.15 18.57
N ALA A 139 0.91 10.96 18.86
CA ALA A 139 1.38 11.99 17.94
C ALA A 139 1.90 11.38 16.62
N LYS A 140 2.58 10.23 16.66
CA LYS A 140 3.04 9.52 15.46
C LYS A 140 1.87 9.02 14.61
N VAL A 141 0.87 8.39 15.23
CA VAL A 141 -0.33 7.90 14.53
C VAL A 141 -1.10 9.06 13.88
N ASP A 142 -1.25 10.18 14.58
CA ASP A 142 -1.91 11.37 14.04
C ASP A 142 -1.11 12.00 12.89
N ALA A 143 0.20 12.13 13.04
CA ALA A 143 1.06 12.64 11.98
C ALA A 143 0.99 11.77 10.72
N ALA A 144 1.08 10.45 10.86
CA ALA A 144 0.95 9.51 9.76
C ALA A 144 -0.39 9.66 9.04
N ARG A 145 -1.49 9.72 9.80
CA ARG A 145 -2.84 9.95 9.25
C ARG A 145 -2.94 11.24 8.46
N LEU A 146 -2.39 12.33 8.99
CA LEU A 146 -2.42 13.64 8.31
C LEU A 146 -1.63 13.61 7.01
N ILE A 147 -0.41 13.07 7.03
CA ILE A 147 0.44 12.95 5.82
C ILE A 147 -0.28 12.12 4.76
N MET A 148 -0.73 10.91 5.10
CA MET A 148 -1.38 10.00 4.16
C MET A 148 -2.66 10.59 3.56
N ARG A 149 -3.53 11.15 4.41
CA ARG A 149 -4.80 11.74 3.93
C ARG A 149 -4.55 12.95 3.05
N ARG A 150 -3.63 13.83 3.45
CA ARG A 150 -3.27 15.01 2.68
C ARG A 150 -2.82 14.60 1.28
N THR A 151 -1.86 13.67 1.18
CA THR A 151 -1.32 13.24 -0.11
C THR A 151 -2.38 12.61 -1.01
N CYS A 152 -3.26 11.76 -0.48
CA CYS A 152 -4.37 11.19 -1.25
C CYS A 152 -5.38 12.25 -1.73
N ILE A 153 -5.70 13.25 -0.88
CA ILE A 153 -6.61 14.34 -1.24
C ILE A 153 -6.00 15.24 -2.32
N GLU A 154 -4.72 15.60 -2.18
CA GLU A 154 -3.98 16.39 -3.16
C GLU A 154 -3.95 15.68 -4.52
N ALA A 155 -3.54 14.40 -4.54
CA ALA A 155 -3.49 13.62 -5.78
C ALA A 155 -4.86 13.49 -6.47
N MET A 156 -5.94 13.29 -5.69
CA MET A 156 -7.30 13.27 -6.25
C MET A 156 -7.75 14.64 -6.76
N SER A 157 -7.35 15.72 -6.10
CA SER A 157 -7.62 17.09 -6.55
C SER A 157 -6.92 17.37 -7.89
N ASP A 158 -5.67 16.95 -8.02
CA ASP A 158 -4.88 17.10 -9.24
C ASP A 158 -5.49 16.30 -10.40
N ALA A 159 -5.82 15.03 -10.17
CA ALA A 159 -6.46 14.20 -11.18
C ALA A 159 -7.81 14.78 -11.64
N ARG A 160 -8.62 15.34 -10.74
CA ARG A 160 -9.89 16.02 -11.10
C ARG A 160 -9.68 17.26 -11.96
N ARG A 161 -8.54 17.93 -11.81
CA ARG A 161 -8.15 19.09 -12.62
C ARG A 161 -7.40 18.71 -13.91
N GLY A 162 -7.18 17.41 -14.15
CA GLY A 162 -6.39 16.93 -15.29
C GLY A 162 -4.89 17.21 -15.16
N VAL A 163 -4.40 17.46 -13.95
CA VAL A 163 -2.97 17.70 -13.67
C VAL A 163 -2.28 16.37 -13.48
N VAL A 164 -1.25 16.11 -14.31
CA VAL A 164 -0.37 14.95 -14.16
C VAL A 164 0.84 15.35 -13.32
N PRO A 165 1.11 14.69 -12.18
CA PRO A 165 2.24 15.04 -11.34
C PRO A 165 3.57 14.72 -12.03
N ASP A 166 4.54 15.60 -11.82
CA ASP A 166 5.91 15.40 -12.29
C ASP A 166 6.66 14.34 -11.45
N LEU A 167 7.92 14.07 -11.81
CA LEU A 167 8.73 13.07 -11.12
C LEU A 167 9.01 13.43 -9.65
N SER A 168 9.20 14.72 -9.35
CA SER A 168 9.46 15.19 -7.99
C SER A 168 8.25 14.92 -7.10
N GLU A 169 7.07 15.24 -7.60
CA GLU A 169 5.81 15.06 -6.90
C GLU A 169 5.46 13.58 -6.73
N LYS A 170 5.67 12.76 -7.76
CA LYS A 170 5.55 11.30 -7.69
C LYS A 170 6.50 10.69 -6.64
N THR A 171 7.71 11.21 -6.53
CA THR A 171 8.70 10.78 -5.54
C THR A 171 8.30 11.23 -4.13
N ARG A 172 7.72 12.42 -4.00
CA ARG A 172 7.14 12.90 -2.74
C ARG A 172 6.03 11.98 -2.25
N TYR A 173 5.13 11.53 -3.12
CA TYR A 173 4.08 10.57 -2.76
C TYR A 173 4.66 9.27 -2.22
N ARG A 174 5.69 8.73 -2.89
CA ARG A 174 6.40 7.52 -2.45
C ARG A 174 7.06 7.70 -1.09
N ARG A 175 7.75 8.82 -0.87
CA ARG A 175 8.35 9.17 0.42
C ARG A 175 7.28 9.25 1.51
N ASP A 176 6.21 10.00 1.26
CA ASP A 176 5.15 10.23 2.23
C ASP A 176 4.48 8.93 2.65
N GLY A 177 4.17 8.04 1.70
CA GLY A 177 3.56 6.73 1.99
C GLY A 177 4.51 5.68 2.57
N ALA A 178 5.83 5.88 2.44
CA ALA A 178 6.84 5.03 3.07
C ALA A 178 7.25 5.51 4.46
N TYR A 179 7.17 6.82 4.71
CA TYR A 179 7.53 7.45 5.98
C TYR A 179 6.38 7.39 7.00
N ALA A 180 5.15 7.68 6.54
CA ALA A 180 3.93 7.65 7.35
C ALA A 180 3.44 6.22 7.57
#